data_AF-A0A2W0BEH9-F1
#
_entry.id   AF-A0A2W0BEH9-F1
#
_cell.length_a   1.000
_cell.length_b   1.000
_cell.length_c   1.000
_cell.angle_alpha   90.00
_cell.angle_beta   90.00
_cell.angle_gamma   90.00
#
_symmetry.space_group_name_H-M   'P 1'
#
loop_
_entity.id
_entity.type
_entity.pdbx_description
1 polymer ?
#
loop_
_entity_poly.entity_id
_entity_poly.type
_entity_poly.pdbx_seq_one_letter_code
_entity_poly.pdbx_strand_id
1 'polypeptide(L)'
;MRDDKVDEQNPSEIIGVCGSVRQMGPGEEAKPNAYWPMPELPYSRMTVLVRTSNAPSSVVAPIRYELRQMDAELPMASIATMDQLLSDSISRSRFTMFVLGIFAAIALALTAVGIYGVIAYSVAQRTHEIGIRMALGAQRRNVLGLVLGQGTRLTLIGVGIGIVAALALTQLMSSLLYGVSATDPVTFAAVILILAAVAFFATFVPARHATQVSPIVALRYE
;
A
#
# COMPACT_ATOMS: atom_id res chain seq x y z
N MET A 1 -23.86 -27.12 -3.12
CA MET A 1 -24.85 -27.03 -2.04
C MET A 1 -25.09 -28.45 -1.55
N ARG A 2 -24.30 -28.88 -0.57
CA ARG A 2 -24.37 -30.23 0.01
C ARG A 2 -24.97 -30.01 1.40
N ASP A 3 -26.12 -30.62 1.60
CA ASP A 3 -26.95 -30.52 2.80
C ASP A 3 -26.09 -30.78 4.06
N ASP A 4 -25.97 -29.77 4.93
CA ASP A 4 -25.39 -29.88 6.27
C ASP A 4 -26.41 -30.57 7.20
N LYS A 5 -26.76 -31.81 6.88
CA LYS A 5 -27.42 -32.68 7.87
C LYS A 5 -26.32 -33.15 8.81
N VAL A 6 -26.24 -32.49 9.96
CA VAL A 6 -25.48 -32.95 11.13
C VAL A 6 -25.93 -34.38 11.39
N ASP A 7 -25.01 -35.32 11.24
CA ASP A 7 -25.26 -36.74 11.42
C ASP A 7 -25.44 -37.00 12.93
N GLU A 8 -26.67 -36.86 13.43
CA GLU A 8 -27.05 -37.06 14.84
C GLU A 8 -26.76 -38.50 15.34
N GLN A 9 -26.33 -39.41 14.47
CA GLN A 9 -26.11 -40.82 14.78
C GLN A 9 -24.71 -41.16 15.30
N ASN A 10 -23.77 -40.21 15.38
CA ASN A 10 -22.45 -40.47 15.97
C ASN A 10 -21.91 -39.27 16.77
N PRO A 11 -22.28 -39.12 18.06
CA PRO A 11 -21.84 -38.00 18.87
C PRO A 11 -20.32 -38.03 19.04
N SER A 12 -19.69 -36.87 18.90
CA SER A 12 -18.23 -36.74 18.97
C SER A 12 -17.84 -35.97 20.22
N GLU A 13 -16.89 -36.51 20.98
CA GLU A 13 -16.43 -35.90 22.22
C GLU A 13 -15.36 -34.84 21.95
N ILE A 14 -15.55 -33.64 22.50
CA ILE A 14 -14.56 -32.57 22.43
C ILE A 14 -13.48 -32.84 23.48
N ILE A 15 -12.33 -33.34 23.03
CA ILE A 15 -11.20 -33.67 23.92
C ILE A 15 -10.27 -32.46 24.21
N GLY A 16 -10.45 -31.34 23.51
CA GLY A 16 -9.61 -30.15 23.69
C GLY A 16 -9.99 -28.98 22.78
N VAL A 17 -9.51 -27.79 23.14
CA VAL A 17 -9.69 -26.55 22.38
C VAL A 17 -8.33 -25.88 22.20
N CYS A 18 -7.99 -25.53 20.96
CA CYS A 18 -6.77 -24.79 20.63
C CYS A 18 -7.09 -23.33 20.25
N GLY A 19 -6.05 -22.48 20.23
CA GLY A 19 -6.19 -21.10 19.76
C GLY A 19 -6.66 -21.01 18.31
N SER A 20 -7.36 -19.93 17.97
CA SER A 20 -7.90 -19.71 16.63
C SER A 20 -6.80 -19.60 15.58
N VAL A 21 -6.93 -20.32 14.47
CA VAL A 21 -5.97 -20.32 13.36
C VAL A 21 -6.60 -19.68 12.12
N ARG A 22 -5.90 -18.72 11.51
CA ARG A 22 -6.33 -18.06 10.26
C ARG A 22 -5.89 -18.89 9.05
N GLN A 23 -6.73 -19.85 8.67
CA GLN A 23 -6.37 -20.84 7.65
C GLN A 23 -6.39 -20.30 6.21
N MET A 24 -7.19 -19.27 5.94
CA MET A 24 -7.36 -18.68 4.61
C MET A 24 -6.40 -17.53 4.31
N GLY A 25 -5.56 -17.15 5.29
CA GLY A 25 -4.58 -16.09 5.17
C GLY A 25 -4.66 -15.08 6.31
N PRO A 26 -3.63 -14.23 6.46
CA PRO A 26 -3.50 -13.32 7.60
C PRO A 26 -4.58 -12.24 7.67
N GLY A 27 -5.26 -11.92 6.57
CA GLY A 27 -6.30 -10.90 6.49
C GLY A 27 -7.73 -11.38 6.70
N GLU A 28 -7.96 -12.70 6.81
CA GLU A 28 -9.30 -13.25 7.06
C GLU A 28 -9.52 -13.56 8.54
N GLU A 29 -10.76 -13.42 9.00
CA GLU A 29 -11.16 -13.89 10.32
C GLU A 29 -11.00 -15.41 10.45
N ALA A 30 -10.65 -15.86 11.65
CA ALA A 30 -10.56 -17.27 11.94
C ALA A 30 -11.97 -17.89 11.91
N LYS A 31 -12.25 -18.67 10.87
CA LYS A 31 -13.50 -19.43 10.77
C LYS A 31 -13.48 -20.60 11.77
N PRO A 32 -14.66 -21.07 12.23
CA PRO A 32 -14.75 -22.26 13.07
C PRO A 32 -14.10 -23.46 12.36
N ASN A 33 -13.10 -24.06 13.00
CA ASN A 33 -12.38 -25.21 12.50
C ASN A 33 -12.35 -26.29 13.59
N ALA A 34 -12.53 -27.54 13.19
CA ALA A 34 -12.39 -28.71 14.05
C ALA A 34 -11.26 -29.61 13.52
N TYR A 35 -10.53 -30.24 14.44
CA TYR A 35 -9.49 -31.21 14.13
C TYR A 35 -10.00 -32.60 14.47
N TRP A 36 -9.76 -33.56 13.57
CA TRP A 36 -10.24 -34.93 13.74
C TRP A 36 -9.10 -35.94 13.56
N PRO A 37 -9.08 -37.04 14.32
CA PRO A 37 -8.19 -38.16 14.04
C PRO A 37 -8.42 -38.71 12.62
N MET A 38 -7.35 -38.80 11.82
CA MET A 38 -7.45 -39.25 10.43
C MET A 38 -8.02 -40.67 10.24
N PRO A 39 -7.86 -41.65 11.16
CA PRO A 39 -8.47 -42.98 11.01
C PRO A 39 -10.01 -42.95 10.88
N GLU A 40 -10.66 -41.90 11.36
CA GLU A 40 -12.13 -41.78 11.39
C GLU A 40 -12.70 -41.05 10.17
N LEU A 41 -11.87 -40.27 9.45
CA LEU A 41 -12.25 -39.50 8.26
C LEU A 41 -11.18 -39.64 7.16
N PRO A 42 -11.15 -40.77 6.44
CA PRO A 42 -10.20 -40.98 5.35
C PRO A 42 -10.50 -40.03 4.19
N TYR A 43 -9.64 -39.02 3.98
CA TYR A 43 -9.71 -38.13 2.84
C TYR A 43 -9.04 -38.75 1.61
N SER A 44 -9.66 -38.60 0.43
CA SER A 44 -9.08 -39.01 -0.85
C SER A 44 -7.85 -38.18 -1.26
N ARG A 45 -7.59 -37.05 -0.60
CA ARG A 45 -6.39 -36.22 -0.77
C ARG A 45 -5.73 -36.01 0.59
N MET A 46 -4.46 -36.41 0.71
CA MET A 46 -3.66 -36.28 1.93
C MET A 46 -2.51 -35.31 1.69
N THR A 47 -2.34 -34.33 2.58
CA THR A 47 -1.16 -33.48 2.62
C THR A 47 -0.36 -33.84 3.86
N VAL A 48 0.91 -34.21 3.68
CA VAL A 48 1.80 -34.56 4.79
C VAL A 48 2.63 -33.35 5.17
N LEU A 49 2.56 -32.94 6.43
CA LEU A 49 3.38 -31.87 6.96
C LEU A 49 4.56 -32.47 7.72
N VAL A 50 5.78 -32.13 7.30
CA VAL A 50 7.01 -32.62 7.95
C VAL A 50 7.69 -31.47 8.66
N ARG A 51 7.88 -31.62 9.97
CA ARG A 51 8.69 -30.70 10.79
C ARG A 51 10.10 -31.27 10.92
N THR A 52 11.10 -30.47 10.56
CA THR A 52 12.52 -30.85 10.65
C THR A 52 13.33 -29.70 11.24
N SER A 53 14.43 -30.02 11.93
CA SER A 53 15.40 -29.06 12.43
C SER A 53 16.46 -28.68 11.37
N ASN A 54 16.56 -29.47 10.29
CA ASN A 54 17.49 -29.22 9.19
C ASN A 54 16.88 -28.28 8.14
N ALA A 55 17.71 -27.78 7.21
CA ALA A 55 17.21 -27.00 6.08
C ALA A 55 16.13 -27.82 5.32
N PRO A 56 14.90 -27.29 5.12
CA PRO A 56 13.79 -28.04 4.55
C PRO A 56 14.13 -28.69 3.19
N SER A 57 14.91 -28.01 2.36
CA SER A 57 15.39 -28.49 1.06
C SER A 57 16.24 -29.77 1.16
N SER A 58 16.98 -29.96 2.25
CA SER A 58 17.85 -31.12 2.45
C SER A 58 17.08 -32.42 2.76
N VAL A 59 15.85 -32.29 3.25
CA VAL A 59 15.02 -33.44 3.67
C VAL A 59 14.08 -33.90 2.56
N VAL A 60 13.88 -33.06 1.53
CA VAL A 60 13.02 -33.39 0.38
C VAL A 60 13.51 -34.62 -0.39
N ALA A 61 14.81 -34.69 -0.70
CA ALA A 61 15.35 -35.78 -1.50
C ALA A 61 15.30 -37.15 -0.78
N PRO A 62 15.67 -37.26 0.51
CA PRO A 62 15.46 -38.49 1.29
C PRO A 62 13.99 -38.92 1.37
N ILE A 63 13.07 -38.00 1.68
CA ILE A 63 11.63 -38.33 1.75
C ILE A 63 11.12 -38.84 0.40
N ARG A 64 11.53 -38.17 -0.69
CA ARG A 64 11.19 -38.58 -2.05
C ARG A 64 11.69 -39.98 -2.38
N TYR A 65 12.89 -40.33 -1.92
CA TYR A 65 13.46 -41.65 -2.13
C TYR A 65 12.64 -42.72 -1.40
N GLU A 66 12.33 -42.53 -0.12
CA GLU A 66 11.52 -43.49 0.65
C GLU A 66 10.10 -43.66 0.12
N LEU A 67 9.43 -42.56 -0.24
CA LEU A 67 8.08 -42.64 -0.82
C LEU A 67 8.05 -43.43 -2.13
N ARG A 68 9.08 -43.27 -2.98
CA ARG A 68 9.19 -44.05 -4.22
C ARG A 68 9.44 -45.53 -3.98
N GLN A 69 10.09 -45.90 -2.88
CA GLN A 69 10.26 -47.31 -2.51
C GLN A 69 8.94 -47.94 -2.04
N MET A 70 8.07 -47.16 -1.42
CA MET A 70 6.76 -47.63 -0.97
C MET A 70 5.78 -47.76 -2.15
N ASP A 71 5.68 -46.73 -2.98
CA ASP A 71 4.78 -46.73 -4.14
C ASP A 71 5.27 -45.72 -5.18
N ALA A 72 5.67 -46.25 -6.35
CA ALA A 72 6.22 -45.47 -7.45
C ALA A 72 5.17 -44.69 -8.26
N GLU A 73 3.88 -45.06 -8.14
CA GLU A 73 2.79 -44.42 -8.88
C GLU A 73 2.21 -43.20 -8.15
N LEU A 74 2.60 -42.95 -6.89
CA LEU A 74 2.12 -41.80 -6.12
C LEU A 74 2.56 -40.47 -6.79
N PRO A 75 1.61 -39.66 -7.28
CA PRO A 75 1.94 -38.36 -7.85
C PRO A 75 2.37 -37.40 -6.73
N MET A 76 3.68 -37.11 -6.66
CA MET A 76 4.22 -36.04 -5.81
C MET A 76 3.93 -34.67 -6.42
N ALA A 77 2.66 -34.29 -6.43
CA ALA A 77 2.23 -32.99 -6.90
C ALA A 77 2.37 -31.96 -5.77
N SER A 78 3.40 -31.11 -5.86
CA SER A 78 3.69 -29.98 -4.98
C SER A 78 4.40 -30.30 -3.66
N ILE A 79 5.74 -30.30 -3.70
CA ILE A 79 6.57 -30.15 -2.50
C ILE A 79 6.88 -28.66 -2.37
N ALA A 80 6.35 -28.03 -1.33
CA ALA A 80 6.64 -26.65 -1.00
C ALA A 80 7.08 -26.55 0.46
N THR A 81 8.08 -25.71 0.71
CA THR A 81 8.47 -25.34 2.07
C THR A 81 7.42 -24.40 2.67
N MET A 82 7.32 -24.35 4.00
CA MET A 82 6.39 -23.43 4.64
C MET A 82 6.70 -21.97 4.28
N ASP A 83 7.97 -21.62 4.08
CA ASP A 83 8.40 -20.28 3.64
C ASP A 83 7.92 -19.94 2.23
N GLN A 84 7.94 -20.92 1.30
CA GLN A 84 7.40 -20.76 -0.05
C GLN A 84 5.88 -20.59 -0.02
N LEU A 85 5.17 -21.39 0.77
CA LEU A 85 3.71 -21.27 0.91
C LEU A 85 3.31 -19.91 1.50
N LEU A 86 4.04 -19.42 2.50
CA LEU A 86 3.84 -18.08 3.06
C LEU A 86 4.14 -16.99 2.05
N SER A 87 5.24 -17.12 1.29
CA SER A 87 5.62 -16.16 0.25
C SER A 87 4.59 -16.09 -0.87
N ASP A 88 4.08 -17.24 -1.33
CA ASP A 88 3.05 -17.34 -2.36
C ASP A 88 1.72 -16.78 -1.88
N SER A 89 1.36 -17.02 -0.61
CA SER A 89 0.13 -16.45 0.00
C SER A 89 0.12 -14.92 -0.03
N ILE A 90 1.29 -14.27 0.11
CA ILE A 90 1.40 -12.81 0.14
C ILE A 90 1.78 -12.22 -1.25
N SER A 91 2.19 -13.06 -2.20
CA SER A 91 2.67 -12.65 -3.53
C SER A 91 1.66 -11.79 -4.29
N ARG A 92 0.37 -12.19 -4.29
CA ARG A 92 -0.72 -11.47 -4.96
C ARG A 92 -0.90 -10.06 -4.38
N SER A 93 -0.90 -9.94 -3.05
CA SER A 93 -0.99 -8.65 -2.38
C SER A 93 0.21 -7.74 -2.67
N ARG A 94 1.43 -8.30 -2.72
CA ARG A 94 2.64 -7.54 -3.09
C ARG A 94 2.57 -7.00 -4.51
N PHE A 95 2.08 -7.80 -5.46
CA PHE A 95 1.91 -7.34 -6.84
C PHE A 95 0.90 -6.19 -6.93
N THR A 96 -0.25 -6.32 -6.26
CA THR A 96 -1.24 -5.24 -6.21
C THR A 96 -0.67 -3.97 -5.58
N MET A 97 0.04 -4.08 -4.45
CA MET A 97 0.71 -2.93 -3.82
C MET A 97 1.74 -2.29 -4.74
N PHE A 98 2.50 -3.08 -5.50
CA PHE A 98 3.48 -2.56 -6.45
C PHE A 98 2.82 -1.75 -7.57
N VAL A 99 1.75 -2.27 -8.17
CA VAL A 99 0.99 -1.56 -9.21
C VAL A 99 0.34 -0.29 -8.66
N LEU A 100 -0.26 -0.35 -7.48
CA LEU A 100 -0.80 0.84 -6.80
C LEU A 100 0.30 1.85 -6.48
N GLY A 101 1.50 1.41 -6.09
CA GLY A 101 2.66 2.25 -5.87
C GLY A 101 3.10 2.99 -7.13
N ILE A 102 3.08 2.32 -8.29
CA ILE A 102 3.35 2.96 -9.59
C ILE A 102 2.29 4.02 -9.90
N PHE A 103 1.01 3.69 -9.75
CA PHE A 103 -0.06 4.68 -9.98
C PHE A 103 0.04 5.87 -9.04
N ALA A 104 0.35 5.64 -7.76
CA ALA A 104 0.56 6.70 -6.79
C ALA A 104 1.75 7.60 -7.18
N ALA A 105 2.87 7.02 -7.66
CA ALA A 105 4.02 7.78 -8.12
C ALA A 105 3.69 8.65 -9.35
N ILE A 106 2.94 8.10 -10.31
CA ILE A 106 2.49 8.85 -11.49
C ILE A 106 1.55 9.99 -11.08
N ALA A 107 0.57 9.72 -10.22
CA ALA A 107 -0.35 10.72 -9.70
C ALA A 107 0.38 11.84 -8.95
N LEU A 108 1.41 11.49 -8.17
CA LEU A 108 2.26 12.45 -7.47
C LEU A 108 3.05 13.33 -8.46
N ALA A 109 3.62 12.74 -9.51
CA ALA A 109 4.32 13.49 -10.54
C ALA A 109 3.36 14.44 -11.28
N LEU A 110 2.16 13.98 -11.65
CA LEU A 110 1.14 14.79 -12.30
C LEU A 110 0.68 15.94 -11.40
N THR A 111 0.54 15.68 -10.10
CA THR A 111 0.21 16.70 -9.09
C THR A 111 1.30 17.77 -9.00
N ALA A 112 2.58 17.36 -8.98
CA ALA A 112 3.70 18.29 -8.95
C ALA A 112 3.73 19.18 -10.21
N VAL A 113 3.51 18.60 -11.39
CA VAL A 113 3.40 19.35 -12.66
C VAL A 113 2.22 20.30 -12.65
N GLY A 114 1.06 19.88 -12.14
CA GLY A 114 -0.12 20.73 -12.00
C GLY A 114 0.09 21.91 -11.08
N ILE A 115 0.67 21.69 -9.89
CA ILE A 115 1.02 22.76 -8.94
C ILE A 115 2.01 23.73 -9.57
N TYR A 116 3.05 23.21 -10.24
CA TYR A 116 4.01 24.04 -10.96
C TYR A 116 3.32 24.92 -12.01
N GLY A 117 2.44 24.34 -12.83
CA GLY A 117 1.72 25.07 -13.89
C GLY A 117 0.83 26.18 -13.33
N VAL A 118 0.04 25.88 -12.29
CA VAL A 118 -0.85 26.88 -11.65
C VAL A 118 -0.04 28.02 -11.01
N ILE A 119 1.04 27.71 -10.29
CA ILE A 119 1.90 28.72 -9.66
C ILE A 119 2.61 29.55 -10.72
N ALA A 120 3.22 28.91 -11.73
CA ALA A 120 3.92 29.58 -12.81
C ALA A 120 3.00 30.53 -13.60
N TYR A 121 1.77 30.09 -13.89
CA TYR A 121 0.76 30.91 -14.53
C TYR A 121 0.34 32.11 -13.64
N SER A 122 0.11 31.88 -12.35
CA SER A 122 -0.24 32.95 -11.41
C SER A 122 0.87 34.00 -11.26
N VAL A 123 2.13 33.56 -11.25
CA VAL A 123 3.30 34.44 -11.27
C VAL A 123 3.36 35.23 -12.57
N ALA A 124 3.21 34.56 -13.73
CA ALA A 124 3.23 35.19 -15.04
C ALA A 124 2.17 36.31 -15.16
N GLN A 125 0.96 36.07 -14.64
CA GLN A 125 -0.13 37.05 -14.64
C GLN A 125 0.14 38.25 -13.71
N ARG A 126 0.96 38.08 -12.66
CA ARG A 126 1.32 39.13 -11.70
C ARG A 126 2.70 39.76 -11.96
N THR A 127 3.38 39.38 -13.04
CA THR A 127 4.74 39.86 -13.35
C THR A 127 4.83 41.38 -13.44
N HIS A 128 3.78 42.04 -13.94
CA HIS A 128 3.73 43.50 -14.05
C HIS A 128 3.67 44.20 -12.67
N GLU A 129 2.87 43.69 -11.73
CA GLU A 129 2.82 44.21 -10.36
C GLU A 129 4.14 43.95 -9.61
N ILE A 130 4.72 42.76 -9.82
CA ILE A 130 6.00 42.35 -9.25
C ILE A 130 7.12 43.25 -9.78
N GLY A 131 7.11 43.56 -11.08
CA GLY A 131 8.06 44.46 -11.74
C GLY A 131 7.99 45.89 -11.19
N ILE A 132 6.79 46.44 -11.02
CA ILE A 132 6.59 47.77 -10.42
C ILE A 132 7.11 47.80 -8.98
N ARG A 133 6.77 46.79 -8.15
CA ARG A 133 7.25 46.72 -6.76
C ARG A 133 8.77 46.61 -6.68
N MET A 134 9.39 45.82 -7.57
CA MET A 134 10.84 45.69 -7.66
C MET A 134 11.50 47.01 -8.09
N ALA A 135 10.91 47.75 -9.04
CA ALA A 135 11.38 49.07 -9.46
C ALA A 135 11.28 50.12 -8.35
N LEU A 136 10.28 49.98 -7.45
CA LEU A 136 10.13 50.79 -6.24
C LEU A 136 11.03 50.34 -5.07
N GLY A 137 11.94 49.37 -5.28
CA GLY A 137 12.94 48.94 -4.30
C GLY A 137 12.54 47.76 -3.42
N ALA A 138 11.45 47.05 -3.73
CA ALA A 138 11.07 45.86 -2.96
C ALA A 138 12.13 44.76 -3.06
N GLN A 139 12.52 44.20 -1.91
CA GLN A 139 13.45 43.06 -1.86
C GLN A 139 12.84 41.81 -2.49
N ARG A 140 13.65 41.08 -3.27
CA ARG A 140 13.28 39.79 -3.89
C ARG A 140 12.71 38.77 -2.90
N ARG A 141 13.12 38.81 -1.62
CA ARG A 141 12.58 37.96 -0.54
C ARG A 141 11.09 38.21 -0.26
N ASN A 142 10.61 39.45 -0.38
CA ASN A 142 9.20 39.77 -0.13
C ASN A 142 8.28 39.21 -1.24
N VAL A 143 8.76 39.23 -2.48
CA VAL A 143 8.06 38.61 -3.63
C VAL A 143 8.07 37.08 -3.49
N LEU A 144 9.23 36.50 -3.14
CA LEU A 144 9.36 35.06 -2.90
C LEU A 144 8.41 34.58 -1.81
N GLY A 145 8.32 35.32 -0.69
CA GLY A 145 7.44 35.00 0.44
C GLY A 145 5.95 35.07 0.08
N LEU A 146 5.54 36.00 -0.78
CA LEU A 146 4.14 36.08 -1.26
C LEU A 146 3.76 34.88 -2.12
N VAL A 147 4.63 34.48 -3.06
CA VAL A 147 4.37 33.34 -3.95
C VAL A 147 4.41 32.02 -3.17
N LEU A 148 5.40 31.85 -2.29
CA LEU A 148 5.49 30.69 -1.41
C LEU A 148 4.31 30.61 -0.44
N GLY A 149 3.85 31.74 0.12
CA GLY A 149 2.69 31.82 1.00
C GLY A 149 1.37 31.43 0.32
N GLN A 150 1.17 31.87 -0.93
CA GLN A 150 0.02 31.42 -1.73
C GLN A 150 0.10 29.92 -2.05
N GLY A 151 1.27 29.43 -2.44
CA GLY A 151 1.48 28.01 -2.72
C GLY A 151 1.21 27.13 -1.51
N THR A 152 1.87 27.42 -0.37
CA THR A 152 1.69 26.69 0.89
C THR A 152 0.24 26.70 1.39
N ARG A 153 -0.49 27.81 1.30
CA ARG A 153 -1.91 27.85 1.70
C ARG A 153 -2.77 26.94 0.83
N LEU A 154 -2.57 26.95 -0.49
CA LEU A 154 -3.31 26.08 -1.41
C LEU A 154 -2.99 24.60 -1.14
N THR A 155 -1.71 24.30 -0.92
CA THR A 155 -1.25 22.96 -0.54
C THR A 155 -1.89 22.48 0.76
N LEU A 156 -1.88 23.30 1.82
CA LEU A 156 -2.44 22.91 3.12
C LEU A 156 -3.94 22.62 3.03
N ILE A 157 -4.69 23.42 2.26
CA ILE A 157 -6.11 23.16 2.02
C ILE A 157 -6.30 21.84 1.28
N GLY A 158 -5.53 21.60 0.22
CA GLY A 158 -5.58 20.36 -0.56
C GLY A 158 -5.23 19.13 0.30
N VAL A 159 -4.19 19.22 1.12
CA VAL A 159 -3.80 18.14 2.06
C VAL A 159 -4.90 17.89 3.09
N GLY A 160 -5.48 18.94 3.67
CA GLY A 160 -6.59 18.82 4.63
C GLY A 160 -7.80 18.11 4.02
N ILE A 161 -8.22 18.53 2.83
CA ILE A 161 -9.33 17.89 2.09
C ILE A 161 -8.98 16.43 1.76
N GLY A 162 -7.75 16.18 1.30
CA GLY A 162 -7.27 14.84 0.96
C GLY A 162 -7.28 13.88 2.16
N ILE A 163 -6.85 14.33 3.34
CA ILE A 163 -6.88 13.52 4.58
C ILE A 163 -8.32 13.18 4.95
N VAL A 164 -9.23 14.15 4.93
CA VAL A 164 -10.65 13.93 5.26
C VAL A 164 -11.28 12.95 4.27
N ALA A 165 -11.03 13.13 2.98
CA ALA A 165 -11.53 12.22 1.94
C ALA A 165 -10.96 10.80 2.09
N ALA A 166 -9.66 10.67 2.39
CA ALA A 166 -9.01 9.38 2.62
C ALA A 166 -9.62 8.65 3.82
N LEU A 167 -9.80 9.34 4.96
CA LEU A 167 -10.43 8.75 6.15
C LEU A 167 -11.87 8.33 5.88
N ALA A 168 -12.66 9.16 5.18
CA ALA A 168 -14.03 8.82 4.81
C ALA A 168 -14.09 7.58 3.91
N LEU A 169 -13.19 7.48 2.92
CA LEU A 169 -13.14 6.34 2.00
C LEU A 169 -12.65 5.06 2.70
N THR A 170 -11.67 5.16 3.59
CA THR A 170 -11.22 4.03 4.42
C THR A 170 -12.34 3.53 5.32
N GLN A 171 -13.10 4.44 5.94
CA GLN A 171 -14.26 4.09 6.76
C GLN A 171 -15.33 3.38 5.91
N LEU A 172 -15.64 3.90 4.73
CA LEU A 172 -16.59 3.27 3.80
C LEU A 172 -16.11 1.87 3.38
N MET A 173 -14.83 1.70 3.07
CA MET A 173 -14.25 0.40 2.72
C MET A 173 -14.32 -0.58 3.89
N SER A 174 -14.04 -0.14 5.12
CA SER A 174 -14.18 -0.98 6.32
C SER A 174 -15.61 -1.46 6.56
N SER A 175 -16.61 -0.67 6.13
CA SER A 175 -18.02 -1.05 6.23
C SER A 175 -18.47 -2.05 5.18
N LEU A 176 -17.75 -2.15 4.05
CA LEU A 176 -18.07 -3.01 2.92
C LEU A 176 -17.24 -4.30 2.89
N LEU A 177 -16.02 -4.27 3.44
CA LEU A 177 -15.08 -5.39 3.48
C LEU A 177 -14.72 -5.72 4.94
N TYR A 178 -15.14 -6.91 5.40
CA TYR A 178 -14.73 -7.46 6.69
C TYR A 178 -13.19 -7.61 6.75
N GLY A 179 -12.57 -7.12 7.82
CA GLY A 179 -11.13 -7.29 8.08
C GLY A 179 -10.23 -6.12 7.64
N VAL A 180 -10.75 -5.03 7.08
CA VAL A 180 -9.95 -3.83 6.76
C VAL A 180 -9.87 -2.92 7.98
N SER A 181 -8.93 -3.20 8.88
CA SER A 181 -8.53 -2.27 9.94
C SER A 181 -7.24 -1.58 9.50
N ALA A 182 -7.34 -0.38 8.93
CA ALA A 182 -6.24 0.24 8.19
C ALA A 182 -6.13 1.75 8.41
N THR A 183 -6.22 2.21 9.66
CA THR A 183 -5.74 3.53 10.06
C THR A 183 -4.41 3.38 10.78
N ASP A 184 -3.35 3.06 10.03
CA ASP A 184 -1.98 3.12 10.55
C ASP A 184 -1.51 4.59 10.61
N PRO A 185 -1.31 5.18 11.81
CA PRO A 185 -0.90 6.57 11.94
C PRO A 185 0.46 6.84 11.30
N VAL A 186 1.35 5.85 11.25
CA VAL A 186 2.70 5.99 10.68
C VAL A 186 2.60 6.19 9.17
N THR A 187 1.76 5.40 8.50
CA THR A 187 1.50 5.56 7.06
C THR A 187 0.89 6.93 6.73
N PHE A 188 -0.09 7.40 7.50
CA PHE A 188 -0.66 8.74 7.31
C PHE A 188 0.38 9.85 7.51
N ALA A 189 1.19 9.76 8.56
CA ALA A 189 2.26 10.73 8.81
C ALA A 189 3.29 10.76 7.66
N ALA A 190 3.69 9.60 7.15
CA ALA A 190 4.61 9.49 6.03
C ALA A 190 4.03 10.11 4.75
N VAL A 191 2.76 9.84 4.44
CA VAL A 191 2.07 10.42 3.27
C VAL A 191 2.00 11.95 3.36
N ILE A 192 1.64 12.49 4.54
CA ILE A 192 1.59 13.94 4.76
C ILE A 192 2.98 14.57 4.54
N LEU A 193 4.04 13.96 5.06
CA LEU A 193 5.41 14.45 4.89
C LEU A 193 5.85 14.43 3.42
N ILE A 194 5.55 13.35 2.69
CA ILE A 194 5.87 13.24 1.26
C ILE A 194 5.12 14.30 0.45
N LEU A 195 3.82 14.48 0.68
CA LEU A 195 3.03 15.49 -0.02
C LEU A 195 3.51 16.90 0.30
N ALA A 196 3.85 17.18 1.56
CA ALA A 196 4.42 18.46 1.98
C ALA A 196 5.77 18.73 1.29
N ALA A 197 6.66 17.74 1.22
CA ALA A 197 7.94 17.86 0.54
C ALA A 197 7.74 18.11 -0.98
N VAL A 198 6.88 17.34 -1.63
CA VAL A 198 6.58 17.50 -3.07
C VAL A 198 6.01 18.87 -3.37
N ALA A 199 5.05 19.33 -2.58
CA ALA A 199 4.48 20.67 -2.74
C ALA A 199 5.51 21.78 -2.50
N PHE A 200 6.37 21.61 -1.50
CA PHE A 200 7.48 22.54 -1.25
C PHE A 200 8.41 22.62 -2.46
N PHE A 201 8.86 21.49 -3.01
CA PHE A 201 9.72 21.48 -4.19
C PHE A 201 9.02 22.03 -5.45
N ALA A 202 7.75 21.66 -5.67
CA ALA A 202 6.96 22.11 -6.82
C ALA A 202 6.70 23.63 -6.79
N THR A 203 6.56 24.23 -5.60
CA THR A 203 6.36 25.68 -5.43
C THR A 203 7.68 26.46 -5.38
N PHE A 204 8.77 25.85 -4.88
CA PHE A 204 10.07 26.50 -4.75
C PHE A 204 10.73 26.80 -6.10
N VAL A 205 10.62 25.90 -7.07
CA VAL A 205 11.22 26.09 -8.41
C VAL A 205 10.67 27.33 -9.14
N PRO A 206 9.35 27.51 -9.32
CA PRO A 206 8.80 28.70 -10.00
C PRO A 206 8.97 29.97 -9.18
N ALA A 207 8.92 29.91 -7.84
CA ALA A 207 9.23 31.05 -6.99
C ALA A 207 10.67 31.52 -7.18
N ARG A 208 11.64 30.60 -7.22
CA ARG A 208 13.04 30.91 -7.50
C ARG A 208 13.21 31.50 -8.90
N HIS A 209 12.56 30.92 -9.90
CA HIS A 209 12.59 31.43 -11.28
C HIS A 209 12.06 32.88 -11.33
N ALA A 210 10.94 33.19 -10.68
CA ALA A 210 10.37 34.54 -10.60
C ALA A 210 11.33 35.59 -10.02
N THR A 211 12.17 35.20 -9.05
CA THR A 211 13.18 36.09 -8.45
C THR A 211 14.50 36.20 -9.23
N GLN A 212 14.72 35.29 -10.18
CA GLN A 212 15.88 35.29 -11.06
C GLN A 212 15.62 35.98 -12.40
N VAL A 213 14.35 36.14 -12.80
CA VAL A 213 13.99 36.98 -13.95
C VAL A 213 14.43 38.41 -13.66
N SER A 214 15.44 38.86 -14.41
CA SER A 214 16.02 40.19 -14.27
C SER A 214 14.97 41.24 -14.66
N PRO A 215 14.72 42.28 -13.84
CA PRO A 215 13.71 43.31 -14.10
C PRO A 215 13.93 44.08 -15.42
N ILE A 216 15.13 43.99 -16.00
CA ILE A 216 15.49 44.58 -17.30
C ILE A 216 14.83 43.88 -18.50
N VAL A 217 14.41 42.61 -18.39
CA VAL A 217 13.69 41.91 -19.49
C VAL A 217 12.19 42.25 -19.47
N ALA A 218 11.62 42.53 -18.30
CA ALA A 218 10.21 42.89 -18.16
C ALA A 218 9.86 44.28 -18.72
N LEU A 219 10.86 45.14 -18.95
CA LEU A 219 10.71 46.47 -19.56
C LEU A 219 11.11 46.52 -21.05
N ARG A 220 11.56 45.40 -21.63
CA ARG A 220 12.09 45.35 -23.00
C ARG A 220 11.18 44.57 -23.98
N TYR A 221 10.01 44.15 -23.52
CA TYR A 221 8.92 43.71 -24.39
C TYR A 221 7.84 44.80 -24.41
N GLU A 222 8.13 45.86 -25.16
CA GLU A 222 7.17 46.37 -26.15
C GLU A 222 7.36 45.57 -27.44
#